data_AF-R9H271-F1
#
_entry.id   AF-R9H271-F1
#
_cell.length_a   1.000
_cell.length_b   1.000
_cell.length_c   1.000
_cell.angle_alpha   90.00
_cell.angle_beta   90.00
_cell.angle_gamma   90.00
#
_symmetry.space_group_name_H-M   'P 1'
#
loop_
_entity.id
_entity.type
_entity.pdbx_description
1 polymer ?
#
loop_
_entity_poly.entity_id
_entity_poly.type
_entity_poly.pdbx_seq_one_letter_code
_entity_poly.pdbx_strand_id
1 'polypeptide(L)'
;MKELAQTQLVNVDRLAFLKSQVLFFAGAFVVIISGVIALLFYKPFKPYRSFFWSIIFTILFFMYFKAKDYYAIGLYPIYIAFGSVYLADQLKFGWKRYLQPVLIALPVLSFIPMYKVAFPNKGPEYIAQHGKKYQI
;
A
#
# COMPACT_ATOMS: atom_id res chain seq x y z
N MET A 1 10.80 17.59 17.81
CA MET A 1 9.49 17.71 17.12
C MET A 1 9.29 19.05 16.40
N LYS A 2 9.70 20.20 16.96
CA LYS A 2 9.55 21.52 16.28
C LYS A 2 10.35 21.64 14.96
N GLU A 3 11.62 21.24 14.97
CA GLU A 3 12.48 21.24 13.77
C GLU A 3 11.93 20.41 12.60
N LEU A 4 11.50 19.17 12.85
CA LEU A 4 10.91 18.29 11.83
C LEU A 4 9.61 18.88 11.25
N ALA A 5 8.77 19.46 12.11
CA ALA A 5 7.53 20.08 11.66
C ALA A 5 7.76 21.33 10.81
N GLN A 6 8.77 22.14 11.14
CA GLN A 6 9.10 23.40 10.45
C GLN A 6 9.85 23.20 9.13
N THR A 7 10.61 22.11 8.99
CA THR A 7 11.47 21.89 7.81
C THR A 7 10.97 20.78 6.88
N GLN A 8 10.40 19.70 7.43
CA GLN A 8 10.08 18.49 6.67
C GLN A 8 8.59 18.31 6.44
N LEU A 9 7.74 18.53 7.46
CA LEU A 9 6.30 18.28 7.35
C LEU A 9 5.53 19.41 6.65
N VAL A 10 6.11 20.63 6.56
CA VAL A 10 5.48 21.76 5.86
C VAL A 10 5.24 21.45 4.37
N ASN A 11 6.16 20.69 3.78
CA ASN A 11 6.18 20.35 2.35
C ASN A 11 5.37 19.10 2.00
N VAL A 12 4.79 18.42 2.99
CA VAL A 12 3.98 17.23 2.73
C VAL A 12 2.60 17.66 2.24
N ASP A 13 2.35 17.42 0.96
CA ASP A 13 1.03 17.54 0.37
C ASP A 13 0.16 16.33 0.71
N ARG A 14 -1.11 16.57 1.06
CA ARG A 14 -2.03 15.52 1.50
C ARG A 14 -2.47 14.61 0.36
N LEU A 15 -2.59 15.15 -0.86
CA LEU A 15 -2.94 14.36 -2.03
C LEU A 15 -1.74 13.52 -2.47
N ALA A 16 -0.53 14.06 -2.39
CA ALA A 16 0.71 13.31 -2.58
C ALA A 16 0.83 12.16 -1.57
N PHE A 17 0.53 12.39 -0.29
CA PHE A 17 0.51 11.33 0.73
C PHE A 17 -0.45 10.17 0.34
N LEU A 18 -1.68 10.49 -0.09
CA LEU A 18 -2.66 9.49 -0.52
C LEU A 18 -2.23 8.76 -1.80
N LYS A 19 -1.64 9.48 -2.76
CA LYS A 19 -1.07 8.88 -3.98
C LYS A 19 0.02 7.88 -3.61
N SER A 20 0.92 8.23 -2.69
CA SER A 20 1.97 7.32 -2.20
C SER A 20 1.39 6.07 -1.57
N GLN A 21 0.30 6.16 -0.80
CA GLN A 21 -0.35 4.99 -0.19
C GLN A 21 -0.78 3.94 -1.22
N VAL A 22 -1.31 4.40 -2.37
CA VAL A 22 -1.68 3.51 -3.47
C VAL A 22 -0.42 2.98 -4.19
N LEU A 23 0.57 3.85 -4.43
CA LEU A 23 1.78 3.48 -5.16
C LEU A 23 2.65 2.46 -4.42
N PHE A 24 2.82 2.61 -3.10
CA PHE A 24 3.62 1.67 -2.28
C PHE A 24 3.13 0.24 -2.38
N PHE A 25 1.83 0.04 -2.54
CA PHE A 25 1.20 -1.27 -2.59
C PHE A 25 0.46 -1.51 -3.90
N ALA A 26 0.84 -0.87 -5.00
CA ALA A 26 0.16 -0.99 -6.29
C ALA A 26 -0.03 -2.45 -6.71
N GLY A 27 0.99 -3.29 -6.50
CA GLY A 27 0.93 -4.72 -6.83
C GLY A 27 0.05 -5.56 -5.89
N ALA A 28 -0.19 -5.10 -4.66
CA ALA A 28 -1.06 -5.75 -3.68
C ALA A 28 -2.41 -5.02 -3.52
N PHE A 29 -2.68 -4.01 -4.34
CA PHE A 29 -3.80 -3.08 -4.16
C PHE A 29 -5.14 -3.81 -4.15
N VAL A 30 -5.36 -4.72 -5.11
CA VAL A 30 -6.58 -5.54 -5.21
C VAL A 30 -6.79 -6.39 -3.95
N VAL A 31 -5.71 -6.97 -3.42
CA VAL A 31 -5.77 -7.79 -2.19
C VAL A 31 -6.13 -6.92 -0.99
N ILE A 32 -5.47 -5.77 -0.82
CA ILE A 32 -5.74 -4.85 0.29
C ILE A 32 -7.17 -4.33 0.26
N ILE A 33 -7.66 -3.85 -0.89
CA ILE A 33 -9.03 -3.34 -1.02
C ILE A 33 -10.04 -4.43 -0.73
N SER A 34 -9.80 -5.65 -1.22
CA SER A 34 -10.66 -6.80 -0.91
C SER A 34 -10.70 -7.09 0.59
N GLY A 35 -9.57 -6.99 1.30
CA GLY A 35 -9.49 -7.14 2.75
C GLY A 35 -10.26 -6.06 3.50
N VAL A 36 -10.10 -4.79 3.13
CA VAL A 36 -10.80 -3.66 3.76
C VAL A 36 -12.32 -3.78 3.57
N ILE A 37 -12.78 -4.13 2.37
CA ILE A 37 -14.21 -4.36 2.09
C ILE A 37 -14.71 -5.59 2.86
N ALA A 38 -13.95 -6.68 2.88
CA ALA A 38 -14.31 -7.90 3.59
C ALA A 38 -14.47 -7.67 5.10
N LEU A 39 -13.69 -6.78 5.72
CA LEU A 39 -13.85 -6.45 7.14
C LEU A 39 -15.26 -5.96 7.49
N LEU A 40 -15.96 -5.29 6.56
CA LEU A 40 -17.35 -4.86 6.78
C LEU A 40 -18.37 -5.96 6.47
N PHE A 41 -18.22 -6.63 5.32
CA PHE A 41 -19.29 -7.45 4.74
C PHE A 41 -19.11 -8.97 4.93
N TYR A 42 -17.87 -9.44 5.13
CA TYR A 42 -17.58 -10.86 5.24
C TYR A 42 -17.93 -11.35 6.65
N LYS A 43 -18.90 -12.27 6.75
CA LYS A 43 -19.45 -12.75 8.04
C LYS A 43 -18.36 -13.27 9.00
N PRO A 44 -17.35 -14.05 8.56
CA PRO A 44 -16.26 -14.51 9.44
C PRO A 44 -15.41 -13.37 10.02
N PHE A 45 -15.38 -12.20 9.39
CA PHE A 45 -14.59 -11.05 9.86
C PHE A 45 -15.34 -10.13 10.83
N LYS A 46 -16.57 -10.46 11.23
CA LYS A 46 -17.34 -9.68 12.22
C LYS A 46 -16.54 -9.32 13.49
N PRO A 47 -15.76 -10.23 14.12
CA PRO A 47 -14.98 -9.91 15.32
C PRO A 47 -13.85 -8.89 15.06
N TYR A 48 -13.44 -8.72 13.81
CA TYR A 48 -12.28 -7.89 13.41
C TYR A 48 -12.68 -6.56 12.77
N ARG A 49 -13.97 -6.19 12.80
CA ARG A 49 -14.48 -4.94 12.19
C ARG A 49 -13.80 -3.66 12.68
N SER A 50 -13.24 -3.67 13.90
CA SER A 50 -12.46 -2.54 14.42
C SER A 50 -11.26 -2.19 13.53
N PHE A 51 -10.67 -3.16 12.82
CA PHE A 51 -9.57 -2.91 11.88
C PHE A 51 -9.99 -2.06 10.67
N PHE A 52 -11.25 -2.16 10.22
CA PHE A 52 -11.75 -1.25 9.17
C PHE A 52 -11.68 0.20 9.65
N TRP A 53 -12.14 0.46 10.86
CA TRP A 53 -12.10 1.81 11.42
C TRP A 53 -10.69 2.26 11.73
N SER A 54 -9.82 1.33 12.18
CA SER A 54 -8.42 1.63 12.46
C SER A 54 -7.70 2.20 11.24
N ILE A 55 -7.79 1.59 10.05
CA ILE A 55 -7.12 2.15 8.86
C ILE A 55 -7.64 3.54 8.50
N ILE A 56 -8.96 3.75 8.56
CA ILE A 56 -9.56 5.05 8.23
C ILE A 56 -9.07 6.12 9.20
N PHE A 57 -9.15 5.87 10.52
CA PHE A 57 -8.70 6.84 11.51
C PHE A 57 -7.20 7.09 11.45
N THR A 58 -6.38 6.06 11.23
CA THR A 58 -4.93 6.26 11.14
C THR A 58 -4.53 7.04 9.89
N ILE A 59 -5.15 6.77 8.73
CA ILE A 59 -4.90 7.55 7.51
C ILE A 59 -5.34 9.01 7.69
N LEU A 60 -6.52 9.26 8.25
CA LEU A 60 -6.99 10.62 8.57
C LEU A 60 -6.05 11.33 9.54
N PHE A 61 -5.57 10.63 10.58
CA PHE A 61 -4.60 11.15 11.54
C PHE A 61 -3.30 11.55 10.84
N PHE A 62 -2.73 10.69 9.99
CA PHE A 62 -1.51 11.01 9.24
C PHE A 62 -1.69 12.17 8.27
N MET A 63 -2.84 12.26 7.59
CA MET A 63 -3.16 13.41 6.74
C MET A 63 -3.30 14.72 7.54
N TYR A 64 -3.91 14.65 8.73
CA TYR A 64 -4.08 15.80 9.60
C TYR A 64 -2.72 16.35 10.07
N PHE A 65 -1.84 15.45 10.54
CA PHE A 65 -0.49 15.80 11.02
C PHE A 65 0.56 15.96 9.92
N LYS A 66 0.17 15.87 8.64
CA LYS A 66 1.09 15.95 7.49
C LYS A 66 2.27 14.97 7.61
N ALA A 67 1.98 13.75 8.07
CA ALA A 67 2.98 12.74 8.34
C ALA A 67 3.67 12.31 7.03
N LYS A 68 4.93 11.88 7.12
CA LYS A 68 5.62 11.30 5.95
C LYS A 68 4.91 10.02 5.53
N ASP A 69 4.81 9.83 4.22
CA ASP A 69 4.05 8.75 3.58
C ASP A 69 4.50 7.35 4.02
N TYR A 70 5.80 7.13 4.18
CA TYR A 70 6.36 5.84 4.58
C TYR A 70 6.01 5.42 6.02
N TYR A 71 5.56 6.35 6.88
CA TYR A 71 5.10 5.99 8.22
C TYR A 71 3.83 5.11 8.20
N ALA A 72 3.04 5.19 7.14
CA ALA A 72 1.83 4.41 6.98
C ALA A 72 2.05 3.00 6.41
N ILE A 73 3.24 2.70 5.87
CA ILE A 73 3.56 1.40 5.25
C ILE A 73 3.32 0.24 6.22
N GLY A 74 3.61 0.43 7.51
CA GLY A 74 3.41 -0.58 8.55
C GLY A 74 1.95 -1.00 8.78
N LEU A 75 0.97 -0.22 8.29
CA LEU A 75 -0.44 -0.55 8.42
C LEU A 75 -0.87 -1.71 7.52
N TYR A 76 -0.26 -1.84 6.34
CA TYR A 76 -0.78 -2.67 5.25
C TYR A 76 -0.65 -4.19 5.39
N PRO A 77 0.38 -4.77 6.05
CA PRO A 77 0.53 -6.23 6.14
C PRO A 77 -0.70 -6.96 6.68
N ILE A 78 -1.41 -6.39 7.67
CA ILE A 78 -2.62 -7.00 8.22
C ILE A 78 -3.78 -6.99 7.22
N TYR A 79 -3.92 -5.93 6.40
CA TYR A 79 -4.94 -5.85 5.37
C TYR A 79 -4.63 -6.77 4.18
N ILE A 80 -3.36 -6.99 3.88
CA ILE A 80 -2.93 -8.04 2.94
C ILE A 80 -3.34 -9.41 3.46
N ALA A 81 -3.18 -9.69 4.76
CA ALA A 81 -3.60 -10.96 5.37
C ALA A 81 -5.12 -11.15 5.28
N PHE A 82 -5.93 -10.15 5.70
CA PHE A 82 -7.39 -10.21 5.57
C PHE A 82 -7.83 -10.41 4.11
N GLY A 83 -7.25 -9.65 3.19
CA GLY A 83 -7.53 -9.75 1.76
C GLY A 83 -7.20 -11.12 1.20
N SER A 84 -6.05 -11.68 1.57
CA SER A 84 -5.62 -13.00 1.12
C SER A 84 -6.56 -14.10 1.62
N VAL A 85 -6.95 -14.08 2.89
CA VAL A 85 -7.89 -15.05 3.47
C VAL A 85 -9.26 -14.97 2.78
N TYR A 86 -9.79 -13.75 2.61
CA TYR A 86 -11.06 -13.54 1.93
C TYR A 86 -11.03 -14.02 0.48
N LEU A 87 -10.01 -13.60 -0.30
CA LEU A 87 -9.87 -13.99 -1.70
C LEU A 87 -9.62 -15.49 -1.86
N ALA A 88 -8.85 -16.11 -0.98
CA ALA A 88 -8.65 -17.56 -0.99
C ALA A 88 -9.99 -18.30 -0.84
N ASP A 89 -10.85 -17.87 0.09
CA ASP A 89 -12.17 -18.47 0.29
C ASP A 89 -13.11 -18.22 -0.91
N GLN A 90 -13.13 -17.01 -1.49
CA GLN A 90 -13.99 -16.67 -2.62
C GLN A 90 -13.58 -17.35 -3.93
N LEU A 91 -12.29 -17.66 -4.09
CA LEU A 91 -11.71 -18.19 -5.33
C LEU A 91 -11.45 -19.70 -5.27
N LYS A 92 -11.82 -20.40 -4.19
CA LYS A 92 -11.44 -21.81 -3.98
C LYS A 92 -12.05 -22.82 -4.96
N PHE A 93 -13.17 -22.50 -5.62
CA PHE A 93 -13.92 -23.44 -6.47
C PHE A 93 -14.09 -22.96 -7.91
N GLY A 94 -14.23 -23.92 -8.83
CA GLY A 94 -14.46 -23.69 -10.25
C GLY A 94 -13.29 -23.00 -10.96
N TRP A 95 -13.59 -22.30 -12.06
CA TRP A 95 -12.59 -21.59 -12.86
C TRP A 95 -11.90 -20.45 -12.09
N LYS A 96 -12.55 -19.90 -11.06
CA LYS A 96 -12.01 -18.81 -10.23
C LYS A 96 -10.73 -19.19 -9.49
N ARG A 97 -10.47 -20.49 -9.27
CA ARG A 97 -9.24 -20.98 -8.65
C ARG A 97 -7.99 -20.57 -9.43
N TYR A 98 -8.09 -20.44 -10.75
CA TYR A 98 -6.99 -19.97 -11.59
C TYR A 98 -6.67 -18.48 -11.40
N LEU A 99 -7.52 -17.70 -10.74
CA LEU A 99 -7.22 -16.30 -10.37
C LEU A 99 -6.29 -16.20 -9.16
N GLN A 100 -6.18 -17.23 -8.32
CA GLN A 100 -5.27 -17.24 -7.17
C GLN A 100 -3.79 -17.05 -7.56
N PRO A 101 -3.21 -17.82 -8.50
CA PRO A 101 -1.84 -17.59 -8.94
C PRO A 101 -1.65 -16.22 -9.60
N VAL A 102 -2.67 -15.68 -10.27
CA VAL A 102 -2.62 -14.32 -10.84
C VAL A 102 -2.46 -13.28 -9.73
N LEU A 103 -3.25 -13.38 -8.65
CA LEU A 103 -3.16 -12.46 -7.51
C LEU A 103 -1.81 -12.53 -6.77
N ILE A 104 -1.15 -13.69 -6.79
CA ILE A 104 0.22 -13.85 -6.26
C ILE A 104 1.25 -13.25 -7.22
N ALA A 105 1.05 -13.43 -8.53
CA ALA A 105 1.94 -12.89 -9.55
C ALA A 105 1.93 -11.36 -9.60
N LEU A 106 0.78 -10.71 -9.36
CA LEU A 106 0.64 -9.25 -9.40
C LEU A 106 1.68 -8.49 -8.56
N PRO A 107 1.86 -8.75 -7.25
CA PRO A 107 2.86 -8.05 -6.45
C PRO A 107 4.29 -8.36 -6.91
N VAL A 108 4.59 -9.58 -7.33
CA VAL A 108 5.91 -9.98 -7.83
C VAL A 108 6.26 -9.26 -9.13
N LEU A 109 5.33 -9.24 -10.09
CA LEU A 109 5.52 -8.58 -11.38
C LEU A 109 5.56 -7.06 -11.24
N SER A 110 4.73 -6.49 -10.37
CA SER A 110 4.73 -5.04 -10.08
C SER A 110 6.00 -4.58 -9.37
N PHE A 111 6.69 -5.48 -8.66
CA PHE A 111 7.98 -5.18 -8.06
C PHE A 111 9.07 -4.92 -9.11
N ILE A 112 9.00 -5.52 -10.30
CA ILE A 112 10.02 -5.37 -11.35
C ILE A 112 10.22 -3.89 -11.79
N PRO A 113 9.17 -3.15 -12.21
CA PRO A 113 9.33 -1.74 -12.53
C PRO A 113 9.68 -0.91 -11.28
N MET A 114 9.10 -1.25 -10.12
CA MET A 114 9.37 -0.53 -8.87
C MET A 114 10.85 -0.63 -8.46
N TYR A 115 11.45 -1.82 -8.58
CA TYR A 115 12.87 -2.05 -8.34
C TYR A 115 13.77 -1.20 -9.25
N LYS A 116 13.33 -0.94 -10.49
CA LYS A 116 14.12 -0.17 -11.47
C LYS A 116 14.11 1.34 -11.20
N VAL A 117 13.08 1.87 -10.53
CA VAL A 117 12.86 3.31 -10.39
C VAL A 117 12.92 3.77 -8.94
N ALA A 118 12.36 3.01 -8.01
CA ALA A 118 12.21 3.41 -6.61
C ALA A 118 13.34 2.92 -5.70
N PHE A 119 14.18 1.97 -6.15
CA PHE A 119 15.27 1.42 -5.34
C PHE A 119 16.63 1.90 -5.84
N PRO A 120 17.59 2.19 -4.93
CA PRO A 120 18.95 2.59 -5.28
C PRO A 120 19.74 1.37 -5.78
N ASN A 121 19.45 0.94 -7.00
CA ASN A 121 20.09 -0.18 -7.68
C ASN A 121 21.24 0.26 -8.61
N LYS A 122 21.55 1.56 -8.63
CA LYS A 122 22.60 2.21 -9.40
C LYS A 122 23.35 3.22 -8.53
N GLY A 123 24.60 3.51 -8.89
CA GLY A 123 25.42 4.51 -8.19
C GLY A 123 24.85 5.93 -8.31
N PRO A 124 25.16 6.84 -7.36
CA PRO A 124 24.66 8.21 -7.36
C PRO A 124 24.97 8.98 -8.65
N GLU A 125 26.17 8.79 -9.22
CA GLU A 125 26.61 9.47 -10.45
C GLU A 125 25.73 9.10 -11.64
N TYR A 126 25.36 7.82 -11.73
CA TYR A 126 24.49 7.31 -12.79
C TYR A 126 23.08 7.90 -12.69
N ILE A 127 22.54 7.99 -11.46
CA ILE A 127 21.19 8.53 -11.21
C ILE A 127 21.16 10.02 -11.54
N ALA A 128 22.19 10.78 -11.16
CA ALA A 128 22.28 12.21 -11.46
C ALA A 128 22.27 12.49 -12.98
N GLN A 129 22.96 11.66 -13.78
CA GLN A 129 22.99 11.77 -15.23
C GLN A 129 21.69 11.32 -15.91
N HIS A 130 20.89 10.46 -15.27
CA HIS A 130 19.66 9.87 -15.81
C HIS A 130 18.39 10.31 -15.08
N GLY A 131 18.38 11.52 -14.50
CA GLY A 131 17.35 12.01 -13.57
C GLY A 131 15.89 11.88 -14.06
N LYS A 132 15.63 12.06 -15.37
CA LYS A 132 14.27 11.91 -15.94
C LYS A 132 13.64 10.54 -15.67
N LYS A 133 14.44 9.47 -15.58
CA LYS A 133 13.95 8.12 -15.34
C LYS A 133 13.49 7.89 -13.90
N TYR A 134 13.94 8.74 -12.97
CA TYR A 134 13.73 8.62 -11.53
C TYR A 134 12.74 9.67 -10.97
N GLN A 135 12.10 10.46 -11.84
CA GLN A 135 11.02 11.37 -11.47
C GLN A 135 9.69 10.59 -11.48
N ILE A 136 9.09 10.34 -10.30
CA ILE A 136 7.81 9.63 -10.08
C ILE A 136 6.74 10.61 -9.58
#